data_AF-A0A485KAA5-F1
#
_entry.id   AF-A0A485KAA5-F1
#
_cell.length_a   1.000
_cell.length_b   1.000
_cell.length_c   1.000
_cell.angle_alpha   90.00
_cell.angle_beta   90.00
_cell.angle_gamma   90.00
#
_symmetry.space_group_name_H-M   'P 1'
#
loop_
_entity.id
_entity.type
_entity.pdbx_description
1 polymer ?
#
loop_
_entity_poly.entity_id
_entity_poly.type
_entity_poly.pdbx_seq_one_letter_code
_entity_poly.pdbx_strand_id
1 'polypeptide(L)'
;MASAAVLFCSDLSSLVTSFQRGIHEDMKIFRTKLCPVYAAFYDPALIRPRMTQTHAILGPWFDQHGLTRLDKMLTISNKMQQVVVQYAVYQGRVDIAQYMHAKYDLLSYKENLLDFAALNDQVPMLAYLQSIGHVGQTDRALLWAAQFGHVKTVRFLVQVDPTGFPWSDAIQVAQKHGHMDVARFLQRPKALPSMQKRAPATGRRLTSLTSTRTLRV
;
A
#
# COMPACT_ATOMS: atom_id res chain seq x y z
N MET A 1 -28.60 -38.24 -17.92
CA MET A 1 -29.80 -37.94 -17.11
C MET A 1 -29.62 -38.38 -15.65
N ALA A 2 -29.17 -39.60 -15.37
CA ALA A 2 -28.98 -40.08 -13.98
C ALA A 2 -27.86 -39.37 -13.19
N SER A 3 -26.74 -38.99 -13.83
CA SER A 3 -25.61 -38.34 -13.14
C SER A 3 -25.91 -36.93 -12.60
N ALA A 4 -26.76 -36.16 -13.28
CA ALA A 4 -27.16 -34.83 -12.84
C ALA A 4 -28.07 -34.90 -11.60
N ALA A 5 -29.03 -35.84 -11.59
CA ALA A 5 -29.94 -36.04 -10.46
C ALA A 5 -29.21 -36.42 -9.16
N VAL A 6 -28.11 -37.16 -9.27
CA VAL A 6 -27.27 -37.56 -8.13
C VAL A 6 -26.50 -36.36 -7.56
N LEU A 7 -25.98 -35.46 -8.41
CA LEU A 7 -25.23 -34.27 -7.97
C LEU A 7 -26.08 -33.20 -7.28
N PHE A 8 -27.38 -33.12 -7.60
CA PHE A 8 -28.31 -32.18 -6.97
C PHE A 8 -29.08 -32.77 -5.77
N CYS A 9 -28.73 -33.97 -5.33
CA CYS A 9 -29.27 -34.53 -4.11
C CYS A 9 -28.75 -33.74 -2.90
N SER A 10 -29.69 -33.15 -2.13
CA SER A 10 -29.43 -32.40 -0.88
C SER A 10 -28.39 -33.09 -0.01
N ASP A 11 -28.59 -34.38 0.24
CA ASP A 11 -27.79 -35.14 1.21
C ASP A 11 -26.38 -35.41 0.68
N LEU A 12 -26.26 -35.68 -0.62
CA LEU A 12 -24.97 -35.86 -1.27
C LEU A 12 -24.20 -34.54 -1.37
N SER A 13 -24.88 -33.43 -1.66
CA SER A 13 -24.27 -32.10 -1.73
C SER A 13 -23.75 -31.64 -0.36
N SER A 14 -24.50 -31.93 0.72
CA SER A 14 -24.10 -31.68 2.11
C SER A 14 -22.93 -32.57 2.54
N LEU A 15 -22.91 -33.83 2.11
CA LEU A 15 -21.81 -34.76 2.36
C LEU A 15 -20.54 -34.37 1.57
N VAL A 16 -20.66 -33.99 0.29
CA VAL A 16 -19.55 -33.53 -0.54
C VAL A 16 -18.98 -32.22 0.01
N THR A 17 -19.81 -31.26 0.40
CA THR A 17 -19.36 -29.99 0.97
C THR A 17 -18.79 -30.11 2.38
N SER A 18 -19.23 -31.10 3.17
CA SER A 18 -18.68 -31.36 4.50
C SER A 18 -17.31 -32.06 4.47
N PHE A 19 -17.01 -32.86 3.43
CA PHE A 19 -15.72 -33.52 3.24
C PHE A 19 -14.75 -32.77 2.32
N GLN A 20 -15.23 -31.92 1.42
CA GLN A 20 -14.37 -31.09 0.58
C GLN A 20 -13.99 -29.81 1.34
N ARG A 21 -12.81 -29.81 1.97
CA ARG A 21 -12.01 -28.59 2.17
C ARG A 21 -11.45 -28.09 0.83
N GLY A 22 -12.31 -28.02 -0.19
CA GLY A 22 -11.94 -27.74 -1.57
C GLY A 22 -11.54 -26.28 -1.75
N ILE A 23 -10.46 -26.05 -2.48
CA ILE A 23 -10.10 -24.70 -2.94
C ILE A 23 -10.89 -24.46 -4.22
N HIS A 24 -11.58 -23.32 -4.30
CA HIS A 24 -12.30 -22.93 -5.51
C HIS A 24 -11.33 -22.89 -6.72
N GLU A 25 -11.79 -23.28 -7.91
CA GLU A 25 -10.93 -23.38 -9.10
C GLU A 25 -10.18 -22.07 -9.38
N ASP A 26 -10.88 -20.95 -9.23
CA ASP A 26 -10.36 -19.58 -9.40
C ASP A 26 -9.31 -19.18 -8.34
N MET A 27 -9.20 -19.95 -7.25
CA MET A 27 -8.27 -19.69 -6.14
C MET A 27 -7.00 -20.55 -6.22
N LYS A 28 -6.98 -21.58 -7.08
CA LYS A 28 -5.81 -22.47 -7.23
C LYS A 28 -4.57 -21.72 -7.70
N ILE A 29 -4.75 -20.67 -8.50
CA ILE A 29 -3.67 -19.85 -9.07
C ILE A 29 -2.83 -19.15 -8.00
N PHE A 30 -3.40 -18.90 -6.81
CA PHE A 30 -2.74 -18.20 -5.71
C PHE A 30 -1.85 -19.11 -4.85
N ARG A 31 -1.93 -20.42 -5.02
CA ARG A 31 -1.35 -21.39 -4.09
C ARG A 31 0.18 -21.54 -4.20
N THR A 32 0.80 -21.09 -5.30
CA THR A 32 2.23 -21.38 -5.55
C THR A 32 3.07 -20.21 -6.06
N LYS A 33 2.52 -18.98 -6.19
CA LYS A 33 3.23 -17.93 -6.96
C LYS A 33 3.28 -16.53 -6.38
N LEU A 34 2.48 -16.21 -5.35
CA LEU A 34 2.42 -14.86 -4.81
C LEU A 34 3.05 -14.78 -3.42
N CYS A 35 3.98 -13.85 -3.27
CA CYS A 35 4.58 -13.51 -1.98
C CYS A 35 4.68 -11.99 -1.84
N PRO A 36 4.50 -11.46 -0.61
CA PRO A 36 4.66 -10.04 -0.37
C PRO A 36 6.11 -9.63 -0.53
N VAL A 37 6.33 -8.38 -0.91
CA VAL A 37 7.63 -7.74 -0.86
C VAL A 37 7.96 -7.48 0.60
N TYR A 38 8.98 -8.17 1.11
CA TYR A 38 9.50 -7.93 2.45
C TYR A 38 10.47 -6.75 2.47
N ALA A 39 10.62 -6.10 3.63
CA ALA A 39 11.53 -4.97 3.82
C ALA A 39 13.01 -5.27 3.44
N ALA A 40 13.43 -6.54 3.48
CA ALA A 40 14.76 -6.95 3.03
C ALA A 40 14.97 -6.80 1.51
N PHE A 41 13.90 -6.71 0.72
CA PHE A 41 13.92 -6.59 -0.75
C PHE A 41 13.36 -5.25 -1.22
N TYR A 42 13.57 -4.20 -0.40
CA TYR A 42 13.01 -2.87 -0.60
C TYR A 42 13.82 -2.03 -1.60
N ASP A 43 13.93 -2.55 -2.82
CA ASP A 43 14.65 -1.97 -3.96
C ASP A 43 13.73 -1.93 -5.19
N PRO A 44 13.57 -0.77 -5.87
CA PRO A 44 12.81 -0.69 -7.12
C PRO A 44 13.12 -1.77 -8.16
N ALA A 45 14.38 -2.18 -8.27
CA ALA A 45 14.81 -3.20 -9.23
C ALA A 45 14.20 -4.59 -8.93
N LEU A 46 13.84 -4.85 -7.67
CA LEU A 46 13.18 -6.09 -7.24
C LEU A 46 11.66 -5.92 -7.15
N ILE A 47 11.20 -4.75 -6.68
CA ILE A 47 9.78 -4.46 -6.49
C ILE A 47 9.05 -4.45 -7.82
N ARG A 48 9.58 -3.74 -8.84
CA ARG A 48 8.86 -3.56 -10.11
C ARG A 48 8.61 -4.89 -10.85
N PRO A 49 9.62 -5.77 -11.05
CA PRO A 49 9.36 -7.08 -11.68
C PRO A 49 8.40 -7.95 -10.87
N ARG A 50 8.50 -7.91 -9.53
CA ARG A 50 7.57 -8.63 -8.65
C ARG A 50 6.13 -8.13 -8.83
N MET A 51 5.93 -6.81 -8.93
CA MET A 51 4.61 -6.22 -9.13
C MET A 51 4.06 -6.53 -10.53
N THR A 52 4.91 -6.58 -11.55
CA THR A 52 4.53 -7.06 -12.89
C THR A 52 4.05 -8.51 -12.85
N GLN A 53 4.79 -9.41 -12.19
CA GLN A 53 4.38 -10.80 -12.02
C GLN A 53 3.07 -10.92 -11.24
N THR A 54 2.92 -10.12 -10.19
CA THR A 54 1.71 -10.08 -9.37
C THR A 54 0.52 -9.59 -10.18
N HIS A 55 0.70 -8.57 -11.00
CA HIS A 55 -0.34 -8.06 -11.90
C HIS A 55 -0.74 -9.06 -12.98
N ALA A 56 0.21 -9.81 -13.54
CA ALA A 56 -0.11 -10.86 -14.51
C ALA A 56 -1.03 -11.95 -13.94
N ILE A 57 -1.09 -12.10 -12.62
CA ILE A 57 -1.97 -13.07 -11.93
C ILE A 57 -3.23 -12.37 -11.42
N LEU A 58 -3.08 -11.27 -10.67
CA LEU A 58 -4.19 -10.59 -10.00
C LEU A 58 -5.01 -9.70 -10.95
N GLY A 59 -4.39 -9.09 -11.96
CA GLY A 59 -5.08 -8.21 -12.92
C GLY A 59 -6.24 -8.93 -13.60
N PRO A 60 -6.00 -10.00 -14.39
CA PRO A 60 -7.06 -10.75 -15.05
C PRO A 60 -8.10 -11.31 -14.08
N TRP A 61 -7.66 -11.74 -12.88
CA TRP A 61 -8.56 -12.26 -11.87
C TRP A 61 -9.52 -11.18 -11.33
N PHE A 62 -9.01 -9.97 -11.05
CA PHE A 62 -9.84 -8.84 -10.63
C PHE A 62 -10.73 -8.33 -11.76
N ASP A 63 -10.28 -8.39 -13.01
CA ASP A 63 -11.11 -8.01 -14.16
C ASP A 63 -12.30 -8.97 -14.33
N GLN A 64 -12.11 -10.26 -14.02
CA GLN A 64 -13.15 -11.27 -14.10
C GLN A 64 -14.11 -11.27 -12.91
N HIS A 65 -13.61 -11.07 -11.69
CA HIS A 65 -14.39 -11.29 -10.45
C HIS A 65 -14.68 -10.03 -9.64
N GLY A 66 -13.99 -8.93 -9.93
CA GLY A 66 -14.03 -7.71 -9.12
C GLY A 66 -13.71 -7.98 -7.65
N LEU A 67 -14.42 -7.29 -6.75
CA LEU A 67 -14.24 -7.44 -5.30
C LEU A 67 -15.09 -8.57 -4.69
N THR A 68 -16.03 -9.15 -5.45
CA THR A 68 -17.04 -10.08 -4.92
C THR A 68 -16.45 -11.35 -4.31
N ARG A 69 -15.28 -11.77 -4.80
CA ARG A 69 -14.57 -12.98 -4.34
C ARG A 69 -13.30 -12.66 -3.56
N LEU A 70 -13.04 -11.38 -3.30
CA LEU A 70 -11.83 -10.92 -2.61
C LEU A 70 -11.73 -11.56 -1.22
N ASP A 71 -12.83 -11.65 -0.48
CA ASP A 71 -12.86 -12.30 0.84
C ASP A 71 -12.32 -13.72 0.82
N LYS A 72 -12.75 -14.52 -0.17
CA LYS A 72 -12.29 -15.89 -0.31
C LYS A 72 -10.79 -15.95 -0.58
N MET A 73 -10.27 -15.04 -1.40
CA MET A 73 -8.83 -14.93 -1.66
C MET A 73 -8.05 -14.55 -0.38
N LEU A 74 -8.57 -13.63 0.42
CA LEU A 74 -7.92 -13.19 1.66
C LEU A 74 -7.91 -14.26 2.74
N THR A 75 -8.86 -15.20 2.73
CA THR A 75 -8.87 -16.36 3.65
C THR A 75 -7.81 -17.41 3.32
N ILE A 76 -7.16 -17.34 2.15
CA ILE A 76 -6.13 -18.32 1.76
C ILE A 76 -4.93 -18.25 2.71
N SER A 77 -4.48 -17.05 3.07
CA SER A 77 -3.43 -16.84 4.07
C SER A 77 -3.28 -15.37 4.47
N ASN A 78 -2.69 -15.09 5.64
CA ASN A 78 -2.33 -13.73 6.05
C ASN A 78 -1.35 -13.05 5.07
N LYS A 79 -0.47 -13.83 4.43
CA LYS A 79 0.46 -13.30 3.40
C LYS A 79 -0.29 -12.78 2.18
N MET A 80 -1.44 -13.38 1.85
CA MET A 80 -2.26 -12.93 0.73
C MET A 80 -2.83 -11.53 0.95
N GLN A 81 -3.16 -11.18 2.18
CA GLN A 81 -3.61 -9.82 2.52
C GLN A 81 -2.54 -8.78 2.22
N GLN A 82 -1.28 -9.04 2.62
CA GLN A 82 -0.15 -8.16 2.32
C GLN A 82 0.08 -8.03 0.80
N VAL A 83 0.06 -9.15 0.07
CA VAL A 83 0.18 -9.14 -1.40
C VAL A 83 -0.87 -8.24 -2.04
N VAL A 84 -2.14 -8.40 -1.63
CA VAL A 84 -3.26 -7.63 -2.18
C VAL A 84 -3.11 -6.15 -1.87
N VAL A 85 -2.73 -5.79 -0.64
CA VAL A 85 -2.53 -4.38 -0.25
C VAL A 85 -1.39 -3.77 -1.07
N GLN A 86 -0.23 -4.41 -1.13
CA GLN A 86 0.91 -3.91 -1.90
C GLN A 86 0.58 -3.79 -3.39
N TYR A 87 -0.11 -4.78 -3.96
CA TYR A 87 -0.59 -4.74 -5.33
C TYR A 87 -1.56 -3.58 -5.58
N ALA A 88 -2.56 -3.43 -4.71
CA ALA A 88 -3.57 -2.38 -4.84
C ALA A 88 -2.93 -1.00 -4.80
N VAL A 89 -2.03 -0.79 -3.84
CA VAL A 89 -1.29 0.45 -3.67
C VAL A 89 -0.39 0.75 -4.88
N TYR A 90 0.39 -0.24 -5.32
CA TYR A 90 1.30 -0.08 -6.45
C TYR A 90 0.56 0.16 -7.78
N GLN A 91 -0.60 -0.47 -7.99
CA GLN A 91 -1.41 -0.26 -9.21
C GLN A 91 -2.39 0.92 -9.11
N GLY A 92 -2.49 1.58 -7.96
CA GLY A 92 -3.45 2.66 -7.74
C GLY A 92 -4.91 2.23 -7.68
N ARG A 93 -5.18 0.97 -7.35
CA ARG A 93 -6.52 0.39 -7.18
C ARG A 93 -7.13 0.83 -5.85
N VAL A 94 -7.61 2.08 -5.80
CA VAL A 94 -8.22 2.70 -4.61
C VAL A 94 -9.44 1.92 -4.13
N ASP A 95 -10.19 1.31 -5.04
CA ASP A 95 -11.32 0.41 -4.76
C ASP A 95 -10.91 -0.75 -3.84
N ILE A 96 -9.81 -1.44 -4.18
CA ILE A 96 -9.28 -2.54 -3.37
C ILE A 96 -8.72 -2.00 -2.05
N ALA A 97 -8.02 -0.87 -2.05
CA ALA A 97 -7.45 -0.30 -0.83
C ALA A 97 -8.53 0.16 0.16
N GLN A 98 -9.64 0.71 -0.32
CA GLN A 98 -10.82 1.04 0.49
C GLN A 98 -11.44 -0.20 1.11
N TYR A 99 -11.60 -1.26 0.33
CA TYR A 99 -12.09 -2.55 0.82
C TYR A 99 -11.18 -3.10 1.93
N MET A 100 -9.86 -3.11 1.70
CA MET A 100 -8.90 -3.62 2.66
C MET A 100 -8.87 -2.78 3.94
N HIS A 101 -8.97 -1.45 3.85
CA HIS A 101 -9.01 -0.58 5.03
C HIS A 101 -10.27 -0.81 5.87
N ALA A 102 -11.44 -0.90 5.23
CA ALA A 102 -12.69 -1.13 5.93
C ALA A 102 -12.70 -2.46 6.72
N LYS A 103 -12.00 -3.48 6.22
CA LYS A 103 -12.05 -4.84 6.80
C LYS A 103 -10.86 -5.19 7.70
N TYR A 104 -9.66 -4.71 7.38
CA TYR A 104 -8.41 -5.10 8.05
C TYR A 104 -7.64 -3.93 8.64
N ASP A 105 -8.15 -2.70 8.47
CA ASP A 105 -7.48 -1.45 8.85
C ASP A 105 -6.05 -1.33 8.31
N LEU A 106 -5.91 -0.65 7.17
CA LEU A 106 -4.60 -0.33 6.59
C LEU A 106 -3.64 0.39 7.54
N LEU A 107 -4.12 1.08 8.58
CA LEU A 107 -3.24 1.76 9.54
C LEU A 107 -2.45 0.78 10.43
N SER A 108 -2.90 -0.48 10.51
CA SER A 108 -2.19 -1.54 11.23
C SER A 108 -0.98 -2.09 10.47
N TYR A 109 -0.87 -1.81 9.17
CA TYR A 109 0.23 -2.27 8.33
C TYR A 109 1.47 -1.39 8.55
N LYS A 110 2.59 -2.02 8.90
CA LYS A 110 3.88 -1.34 9.14
C LYS A 110 4.67 -1.04 7.85
N GLU A 111 4.10 -1.34 6.70
CA GLU A 111 4.77 -1.21 5.41
C GLU A 111 4.73 0.25 4.93
N ASN A 112 5.75 0.67 4.19
CA ASN A 112 5.79 2.01 3.62
C ASN A 112 4.91 2.07 2.35
N LEU A 113 3.59 2.04 2.53
CA LEU A 113 2.64 1.99 1.42
C LEU A 113 2.72 3.25 0.52
N LEU A 114 3.02 4.42 1.07
CA LEU A 114 3.15 5.64 0.24
C LEU A 114 4.34 5.54 -0.72
N ASP A 115 5.43 4.92 -0.30
CA ASP A 115 6.60 4.70 -1.15
C ASP A 115 6.25 3.77 -2.35
N PHE A 116 5.43 2.73 -2.14
CA PHE A 116 4.95 1.87 -3.24
C PHE A 116 4.08 2.61 -4.25
N ALA A 117 3.17 3.47 -3.76
CA ALA A 117 2.34 4.29 -4.63
C ALA A 117 3.19 5.29 -5.43
N ALA A 118 4.16 5.92 -4.76
CA ALA A 118 5.08 6.88 -5.39
C ALA A 118 5.99 6.22 -6.43
N LEU A 119 6.39 4.97 -6.22
CA LEU A 119 7.21 4.19 -7.15
C LEU A 119 6.55 4.01 -8.54
N ASN A 120 5.22 4.01 -8.60
CA ASN A 120 4.46 3.73 -9.83
C ASN A 120 3.50 4.88 -10.23
N ASP A 121 3.82 6.13 -9.85
CA ASP A 121 3.07 7.35 -10.15
C ASP A 121 1.57 7.37 -9.74
N GLN A 122 1.24 6.72 -8.62
CA GLN A 122 -0.16 6.55 -8.19
C GLN A 122 -0.67 7.69 -7.30
N VAL A 123 -0.81 8.89 -7.88
CA VAL A 123 -1.26 10.09 -7.15
C VAL A 123 -2.62 9.93 -6.45
N PRO A 124 -3.68 9.34 -7.07
CA PRO A 124 -4.95 9.12 -6.37
C PRO A 124 -4.82 8.22 -5.14
N MET A 125 -3.92 7.22 -5.20
CA MET A 125 -3.63 6.35 -4.06
C MET A 125 -2.88 7.08 -2.96
N LEU A 126 -1.90 7.93 -3.31
CA LEU A 126 -1.21 8.77 -2.32
C LEU A 126 -2.18 9.69 -1.58
N ALA A 127 -3.09 10.34 -2.31
CA ALA A 127 -4.15 11.16 -1.72
C ALA A 127 -5.06 10.35 -0.80
N TYR A 128 -5.46 9.14 -1.22
CA TYR A 128 -6.27 8.24 -0.40
C TYR A 128 -5.55 7.81 0.88
N LEU A 129 -4.31 7.30 0.79
CA LEU A 129 -3.52 6.87 1.94
C LEU A 129 -3.31 8.00 2.95
N GLN A 130 -3.08 9.22 2.45
CA GLN A 130 -2.98 10.40 3.30
C GLN A 130 -4.32 10.77 3.95
N SER A 131 -5.44 10.65 3.22
CA SER A 131 -6.78 10.95 3.74
C SER A 131 -7.20 10.05 4.90
N ILE A 132 -6.74 8.80 4.92
CA ILE A 132 -6.96 7.87 6.04
C ILE A 132 -5.91 8.02 7.16
N GLY A 133 -4.91 8.88 6.98
CA GLY A 133 -3.87 9.15 7.98
C GLY A 133 -2.74 8.12 8.02
N HIS A 134 -2.48 7.40 6.93
CA HIS A 134 -1.39 6.43 6.88
C HIS A 134 -0.02 7.12 6.91
N VAL A 135 0.85 6.70 7.85
CA VAL A 135 2.15 7.36 8.13
C VAL A 135 3.36 6.72 7.46
N GLY A 136 3.19 5.60 6.75
CA GLY A 136 4.28 4.86 6.09
C GLY A 136 4.82 5.54 4.83
N GLN A 137 5.34 6.77 4.97
CA GLN A 137 6.07 7.52 3.96
C GLN A 137 7.52 7.69 4.42
N THR A 138 8.47 7.42 3.53
CA THR A 138 9.89 7.72 3.77
C THR A 138 10.44 8.63 2.68
N ASP A 139 11.68 9.06 2.84
CA ASP A 139 12.39 9.84 1.81
C ASP A 139 12.49 9.11 0.46
N ARG A 140 12.32 7.78 0.47
CA ARG A 140 12.31 6.96 -0.75
C ARG A 140 11.16 7.31 -1.68
N ALA A 141 10.00 7.74 -1.19
CA ALA A 141 8.89 8.15 -2.04
C ALA A 141 9.32 9.23 -3.05
N LEU A 142 10.01 10.28 -2.57
CA LEU A 142 10.50 11.34 -3.45
C LEU A 142 11.65 10.86 -4.33
N LEU A 143 12.61 10.12 -3.78
CA LEU A 143 13.78 9.66 -4.53
C LEU A 143 13.38 8.72 -5.69
N TRP A 144 12.46 7.79 -5.46
CA TRP A 144 11.96 6.89 -6.49
C TRP A 144 11.11 7.63 -7.52
N ALA A 145 10.24 8.54 -7.09
CA ALA A 145 9.50 9.38 -8.02
C ALA A 145 10.44 10.19 -8.93
N ALA A 146 11.53 10.73 -8.38
CA ALA A 146 12.56 11.42 -9.14
C ALA A 146 13.37 10.49 -10.06
N GLN A 147 13.74 9.30 -9.57
CA GLN A 147 14.48 8.28 -10.32
C GLN A 147 13.74 7.79 -11.56
N PHE A 148 12.41 7.75 -11.51
CA PHE A 148 11.57 7.26 -12.61
C PHE A 148 10.82 8.36 -13.38
N GLY A 149 11.06 9.63 -13.06
CA GLY A 149 10.48 10.75 -13.81
C GLY A 149 9.01 11.04 -13.51
N HIS A 150 8.51 10.63 -12.34
CA HIS A 150 7.11 10.75 -11.95
C HIS A 150 6.77 12.17 -11.49
N VAL A 151 6.72 13.12 -12.45
CA VAL A 151 6.49 14.55 -12.17
C VAL A 151 5.21 14.80 -11.37
N LYS A 152 4.13 14.04 -11.62
CA LYS A 152 2.85 14.21 -10.92
C LYS A 152 2.98 13.86 -9.44
N THR A 153 3.60 12.71 -9.15
CA THR A 153 3.92 12.31 -7.78
C THR A 153 4.86 13.31 -7.10
N VAL A 154 5.92 13.76 -7.77
CA VAL A 154 6.84 14.77 -7.19
C VAL A 154 6.08 16.06 -6.83
N ARG A 155 5.19 16.54 -7.71
CA ARG A 155 4.33 17.70 -7.44
C ARG A 155 3.45 17.49 -6.22
N PHE A 156 2.81 16.33 -6.13
CA PHE A 156 1.96 15.98 -4.99
C PHE A 156 2.75 15.97 -3.68
N LEU A 157 3.91 15.29 -3.64
CA LEU A 157 4.75 15.20 -2.45
C LEU A 157 5.27 16.57 -1.98
N VAL A 158 5.65 17.45 -2.91
CA VAL A 158 6.06 18.85 -2.60
C VAL A 158 4.93 19.65 -1.97
N GLN A 159 3.68 19.46 -2.43
CA GLN A 159 2.52 20.18 -1.90
C GLN A 159 2.15 19.71 -0.49
N VAL A 160 2.28 18.41 -0.25
CA VAL A 160 1.90 17.77 1.03
C VAL A 160 2.93 18.02 2.11
N ASP A 161 4.22 17.88 1.79
CA ASP A 161 5.31 18.11 2.73
C ASP A 161 6.44 18.90 2.06
N PRO A 162 6.36 20.25 2.10
CA PRO A 162 7.35 21.10 1.45
C PRO A 162 8.71 21.10 2.15
N THR A 163 8.85 20.55 3.37
CA THR A 163 10.09 20.65 4.16
C THR A 163 10.70 19.31 4.56
N GLY A 164 9.96 18.20 4.48
CA GLY A 164 10.39 16.92 5.03
C GLY A 164 11.31 16.07 4.16
N PHE A 165 11.55 16.42 2.90
CA PHE A 165 12.30 15.56 1.97
C PHE A 165 13.73 16.04 1.61
N PRO A 166 14.62 15.12 1.20
CA PRO A 166 15.97 15.44 0.70
C PRO A 166 15.93 15.94 -0.76
N TRP A 167 15.54 17.21 -0.95
CA TRP A 167 15.35 17.82 -2.28
C TRP A 167 16.60 17.81 -3.17
N SER A 168 17.78 18.04 -2.57
CA SER A 168 19.07 18.04 -3.29
C SER A 168 19.35 16.69 -3.95
N ASP A 169 19.05 15.61 -3.24
CA ASP A 169 19.34 14.25 -3.67
C ASP A 169 18.35 13.84 -4.77
N ALA A 170 17.08 14.21 -4.61
CA ALA A 170 16.06 13.99 -5.63
C ALA A 170 16.38 14.72 -6.95
N ILE A 171 16.91 15.96 -6.90
CA ILE A 171 17.35 16.69 -8.10
C ILE A 171 18.50 15.95 -8.79
N GLN A 172 19.52 15.54 -8.04
CA GLN A 172 20.68 14.83 -8.59
C GLN A 172 20.28 13.48 -9.19
N VAL A 173 19.41 12.73 -8.51
CA VAL A 173 18.86 11.46 -9.01
C VAL A 173 18.08 11.68 -10.29
N ALA A 174 17.18 12.67 -10.35
CA ALA A 174 16.44 13.00 -11.56
C ALA A 174 17.38 13.34 -12.74
N GLN A 175 18.41 14.16 -12.49
CA GLN A 175 19.41 14.51 -13.52
C GLN A 175 20.19 13.29 -14.00
N LYS A 176 20.68 12.45 -13.08
CA LYS A 176 21.41 11.22 -13.39
C LYS A 176 20.60 10.28 -14.28
N HIS A 177 19.29 10.22 -14.08
CA HIS A 177 18.38 9.38 -14.84
C HIS A 177 17.76 10.09 -16.07
N GLY A 178 18.16 11.34 -16.37
CA GLY A 178 17.68 12.09 -17.54
C GLY A 178 16.30 12.75 -17.38
N HIS A 179 15.70 12.72 -16.19
CA HIS A 179 14.39 13.30 -15.87
C HIS A 179 14.50 14.80 -15.58
N MET A 180 14.87 15.56 -16.60
CA MET A 180 15.14 17.00 -16.50
C MET A 180 13.91 17.85 -16.19
N ASP A 181 12.72 17.35 -16.47
CA ASP A 181 11.43 17.94 -16.08
C ASP A 181 11.20 17.91 -14.56
N VAL A 182 11.48 16.78 -13.92
CA VAL A 182 11.49 16.66 -12.45
C VAL A 182 12.56 17.58 -11.85
N ALA A 183 13.79 17.51 -12.37
CA ALA A 183 14.90 18.33 -11.85
C ALA A 183 14.58 19.83 -11.95
N ARG A 184 14.07 20.31 -13.10
CA ARG A 184 13.64 21.71 -13.27
C ARG A 184 12.50 22.08 -12.33
N PHE A 185 11.54 21.18 -12.11
CA PHE A 185 10.45 21.43 -11.17
C PHE A 185 10.96 21.61 -9.74
N LEU A 186 11.88 20.75 -9.29
CA LEU A 186 12.46 20.78 -7.94
C LEU A 186 13.47 21.92 -7.73
N GLN A 187 14.16 22.37 -8.78
CA GLN A 187 15.10 23.50 -8.74
C GLN A 187 14.43 24.86 -8.72
N ARG A 188 13.17 24.96 -9.18
CA ARG A 188 12.44 26.22 -9.07
C ARG A 188 12.36 26.58 -7.58
N PRO A 189 12.73 27.81 -7.19
CA PRO A 189 12.56 28.24 -5.82
C PRO A 189 11.10 28.00 -5.45
N LYS A 190 10.90 27.18 -4.40
CA LYS A 190 9.58 26.85 -3.88
C LYS A 190 8.84 28.17 -3.77
N ALA A 191 7.67 28.29 -4.39
CA ALA A 191 6.70 29.25 -3.92
C ALA A 191 6.40 28.82 -2.48
N LEU A 192 7.18 29.35 -1.54
CA LEU A 192 6.90 29.33 -0.12
C LEU A 192 5.47 29.86 -0.02
N PRO A 193 4.50 29.07 0.50
CA PRO A 193 3.32 29.69 1.06
C PRO A 193 3.85 30.74 2.04
N SER A 194 3.45 31.99 1.81
CA SER A 194 3.79 33.12 2.67
C SER A 194 3.71 32.70 4.14
N MET A 195 4.75 33.06 4.88
CA MET A 195 4.93 32.73 6.29
C MET A 195 3.68 33.09 7.12
N GLN A 196 2.77 32.15 7.30
CA GLN A 196 1.91 32.16 8.47
C GLN A 196 2.71 31.50 9.57
N LYS A 197 3.37 32.36 10.36
CA LYS A 197 4.08 32.03 11.60
C LYS A 197 3.32 30.92 12.34
N ARG A 198 3.86 29.71 12.35
CA ARG A 198 3.38 28.67 13.25
C ARG A 198 4.04 28.91 14.60
N ALA A 199 3.21 29.28 15.58
CA ALA A 199 3.60 29.49 16.96
C ALA A 199 4.40 28.28 17.50
N PRO A 200 5.33 28.48 18.46
CA PRO A 200 6.05 27.37 19.07
C PRO A 200 5.03 26.42 19.69
N ALA A 201 5.14 25.13 19.37
CA ALA A 201 4.24 24.09 19.86
C ALA A 201 4.23 24.09 21.39
N THR A 202 3.16 24.64 21.96
CA THR A 202 2.77 24.51 23.34
C THR A 202 2.58 23.03 23.69
N GLY A 203 3.40 22.57 24.64
CA GLY A 203 3.04 21.62 25.69
C GLY A 203 2.39 20.32 25.25
N ARG A 204 3.20 19.31 24.90
CA ARG A 204 2.82 17.92 25.19
C ARG A 204 3.11 17.64 26.66
N ARG A 205 2.13 17.93 27.51
CA ARG A 205 2.08 17.50 28.91
C ARG A 205 1.49 16.10 28.95
N LEU A 206 2.24 15.09 29.38
CA LEU A 206 1.74 13.88 30.05
C LEU A 206 2.90 13.34 30.92
N THR A 207 2.92 13.72 32.20
CA THR A 207 2.61 12.87 33.37
C THR A 207 3.69 11.82 33.70
N SER A 208 4.33 11.97 34.86
CA SER A 208 4.73 10.82 35.68
C SER A 208 4.24 11.04 37.12
N LEU A 209 3.37 10.12 37.52
CA LEU A 209 2.97 9.86 38.89
C LEU A 209 4.16 9.23 39.63
N THR A 210 4.58 9.81 40.74
CA THR A 210 5.25 9.04 41.80
C THR A 210 4.50 9.28 43.10
N SER A 211 3.58 8.35 43.36
CA SER A 211 3.08 8.06 44.70
C SER A 211 4.24 7.42 45.48
N THR A 212 4.65 8.04 46.58
CA THR A 212 5.40 7.35 47.62
C THR A 212 4.88 7.82 48.97
N ARG A 213 4.09 6.94 49.58
CA ARG A 213 3.46 7.07 50.89
C ARG A 213 4.18 6.11 51.83
N THR A 214 4.87 6.62 52.84
CA THR A 214 5.23 5.89 54.07
C THR A 214 5.68 6.91 55.14
N LEU A 215 4.78 7.26 56.08
CA LEU A 215 4.74 6.86 57.51
C LEU A 215 5.47 7.88 58.42
N ARG A 216 4.76 8.62 59.30
CA ARG A 216 4.67 8.40 60.78
C ARG A 216 6.04 8.15 61.40
N VAL A 217 6.55 8.96 62.33
CA VAL A 217 5.98 9.44 63.60
C VAL A 217 6.40 10.88 63.87
#